data_AF-A0A0U3N3J6-F1
#
_entry.id   AF-A0A0U3N3J6-F1
#
_cell.length_a   1.000
_cell.length_b   1.000
_cell.length_c   1.000
_cell.angle_alpha   90.00
_cell.angle_beta   90.00
_cell.angle_gamma   90.00
#
_symmetry.space_group_name_H-M   'P 1'
#
loop_
_entity.id
_entity.type
_entity.pdbx_description
1 polymer ?
#
loop_
_entity_poly.entity_id
_entity_poly.type
_entity_poly.pdbx_seq_one_letter_code
_entity_poly.pdbx_strand_id
1 'polypeptide(L)'
;MSDLPRLARALEYLDMASALYMAGGADHSAQLLAAAGERLLGDLARLIQSPEHGPEVQQLLSRVAQTHPGYSLPEVPGHAPNRQLQQMMSREDSPELMALRQATSALLRASWYLLETMGLESLAPSRLHQAIEKSTIYAEL
;
A
#
# COMPACT_ATOMS: atom_id res chain seq x y z
N MET A 1 6.12 -23.19 -5.72
CA MET A 1 6.37 -21.99 -6.55
C MET A 1 6.31 -20.81 -5.60
N SER A 2 7.33 -19.95 -5.57
CA SER A 2 7.63 -19.09 -4.42
C SER A 2 6.56 -18.02 -4.16
N ASP A 3 6.20 -17.81 -2.89
CA ASP A 3 5.32 -16.72 -2.43
C ASP A 3 6.03 -15.36 -2.36
N LEU A 4 7.35 -15.39 -2.48
CA LEU A 4 8.23 -14.21 -2.45
C LEU A 4 7.95 -13.19 -3.55
N PRO A 5 7.79 -13.56 -4.84
CA PRO A 5 7.45 -12.63 -5.90
C PRO A 5 6.05 -12.05 -5.74
N ARG A 6 5.14 -12.79 -5.08
CA ARG A 6 3.79 -12.32 -4.78
C ARG A 6 3.82 -11.20 -3.74
N LEU A 7 4.59 -11.39 -2.67
CA LEU A 7 4.83 -10.36 -1.67
C LEU A 7 5.52 -9.15 -2.29
N ALA A 8 6.61 -9.34 -3.04
CA ALA A 8 7.35 -8.24 -3.66
C ALA A 8 6.44 -7.38 -4.57
N ARG A 9 5.61 -8.01 -5.39
CA ARG A 9 4.64 -7.32 -6.24
C ARG A 9 3.55 -6.60 -5.44
N ALA A 10 3.08 -7.19 -4.35
CA ALA A 10 2.12 -6.53 -3.47
C ALA A 10 2.71 -5.25 -2.88
N LEU A 11 3.95 -5.30 -2.37
CA LEU A 11 4.64 -4.14 -1.81
C LEU A 11 4.88 -3.05 -2.86
N GLU A 12 5.24 -3.41 -4.09
CA GLU A 12 5.39 -2.47 -5.21
C GLU A 12 4.09 -1.75 -5.54
N TYR A 13 2.97 -2.49 -5.66
CA TYR A 13 1.65 -1.88 -5.92
C TYR A 13 1.22 -0.95 -4.80
N LEU A 14 1.49 -1.30 -3.55
CA LEU A 14 1.16 -0.47 -2.39
C LEU A 14 2.00 0.80 -2.34
N ASP A 15 3.28 0.75 -2.68
CA ASP A 15 4.12 1.94 -2.75
C ASP A 15 3.66 2.90 -3.87
N MET A 16 3.37 2.37 -5.06
CA MET A 16 2.86 3.16 -6.18
C MET A 16 1.48 3.77 -5.86
N ALA A 17 0.57 2.99 -5.30
CA ALA A 17 -0.75 3.46 -4.88
C ALA A 17 -0.63 4.57 -3.83
N SER A 18 0.26 4.40 -2.85
CA SER A 18 0.51 5.39 -1.80
C SER A 18 1.12 6.67 -2.36
N ALA A 19 2.05 6.56 -3.30
CA ALA A 19 2.64 7.71 -3.99
C ALA A 19 1.57 8.54 -4.74
N LEU A 20 0.69 7.86 -5.50
CA LEU A 20 -0.41 8.51 -6.21
C LEU A 20 -1.41 9.17 -5.24
N TYR A 21 -1.80 8.44 -4.19
CA TYR A 21 -2.69 8.96 -3.15
C TYR A 21 -2.12 10.22 -2.49
N MET A 22 -0.83 10.22 -2.15
CA MET A 22 -0.16 11.38 -1.55
C MET A 22 0.02 12.56 -2.50
N ALA A 23 0.10 12.32 -3.81
CA ALA A 23 0.19 13.37 -4.82
C ALA A 23 -1.14 14.14 -5.02
N GLY A 24 -2.21 13.75 -4.30
CA GLY A 24 -3.55 14.29 -4.48
C GLY A 24 -4.40 13.49 -5.48
N GLY A 25 -3.88 12.36 -5.95
CA GLY A 25 -4.56 11.46 -6.89
C GLY A 25 -5.68 10.69 -6.20
N ALA A 26 -6.88 11.27 -6.19
CA ALA A 26 -8.12 10.52 -6.07
C ALA A 26 -8.47 9.89 -7.44
N ASP A 27 -7.53 9.18 -8.05
CA ASP A 27 -7.72 8.57 -9.37
C ASP A 27 -7.99 7.07 -9.27
N HIS A 28 -8.61 6.52 -10.32
CA HIS A 28 -8.92 5.09 -10.40
C HIS A 28 -7.64 4.23 -10.40
N SER A 29 -6.51 4.76 -10.84
CA SER A 29 -5.24 4.03 -10.89
C SER A 29 -4.73 3.72 -9.48
N ALA A 30 -4.74 4.71 -8.58
CA ALA A 30 -4.38 4.55 -7.18
C ALA A 30 -5.27 3.51 -6.49
N GLN A 31 -6.58 3.58 -6.75
CA GLN A 31 -7.54 2.61 -6.20
C GLN A 31 -7.28 1.19 -6.71
N LEU A 32 -7.08 1.01 -8.02
CA LEU A 32 -6.82 -0.29 -8.62
C LEU A 32 -5.51 -0.91 -8.12
N LEU A 33 -4.46 -0.11 -7.99
CA LEU A 33 -3.17 -0.55 -7.44
C LEU A 33 -3.33 -0.94 -5.96
N ALA A 34 -4.04 -0.14 -5.16
CA ALA A 34 -4.30 -0.46 -3.76
C ALA A 34 -5.12 -1.76 -3.62
N ALA A 35 -6.14 -1.95 -4.45
CA ALA A 35 -6.96 -3.16 -4.46
C ALA A 35 -6.17 -4.40 -4.90
N ALA A 36 -5.28 -4.25 -5.89
CA ALA A 36 -4.42 -5.33 -6.33
C ALA A 36 -3.40 -5.71 -5.25
N GLY A 37 -2.79 -4.73 -4.59
CA GLY A 37 -1.89 -4.95 -3.46
C GLY A 37 -2.57 -5.67 -2.31
N GLU A 38 -3.73 -5.17 -1.86
CA GLU A 38 -4.55 -5.76 -0.81
C GLU A 38 -4.89 -7.23 -1.14
N ARG A 39 -5.39 -7.48 -2.36
CA ARG A 39 -5.76 -8.84 -2.78
C ARG A 39 -4.58 -9.81 -2.73
N LEU A 40 -3.41 -9.39 -3.19
CA LEU A 40 -2.21 -10.24 -3.17
C LEU A 40 -1.76 -10.56 -1.73
N LEU A 41 -1.85 -9.59 -0.82
CA LEU A 41 -1.60 -9.82 0.61
C LEU A 41 -2.67 -10.72 1.24
N GLY A 42 -3.94 -10.57 0.88
CA GLY A 42 -5.02 -11.42 1.36
C GLY A 42 -4.94 -12.86 0.86
N ASP A 43 -4.46 -13.07 -0.38
CA ASP A 43 -4.10 -14.40 -0.88
C ASP A 43 -2.95 -15.01 -0.06
N LEU A 44 -1.92 -14.21 0.26
CA LEU A 44 -0.77 -14.65 1.05
C LEU A 44 -1.17 -14.99 2.50
N ALA A 45 -1.98 -14.16 3.14
CA ALA A 45 -2.47 -14.38 4.50
C ALA A 45 -3.27 -15.70 4.61
N ARG A 46 -4.13 -15.98 3.63
CA ARG A 46 -4.86 -17.26 3.56
C ARG A 46 -3.92 -18.46 3.41
N LEU A 47 -2.81 -18.29 2.67
CA LEU A 47 -1.83 -19.34 2.48
C LEU A 47 -1.01 -19.60 3.76
N ILE A 48 -0.66 -18.55 4.52
CA ILE A 48 -0.03 -18.68 5.84
C ILE A 48 -0.96 -19.38 6.84
N GLN A 49 -2.26 -19.16 6.75
CA GLN A 49 -3.25 -19.81 7.60
C GLN A 49 -3.54 -21.28 7.20
N SER A 50 -3.01 -21.75 6.06
CA SER A 50 -3.21 -23.12 5.60
C SER A 50 -2.44 -24.12 6.48
N PRO A 51 -3.08 -25.20 6.96
CA PRO A 51 -2.42 -26.19 7.82
C PRO A 51 -1.30 -26.97 7.14
N GLU A 52 -1.32 -27.06 5.80
CA GLU A 52 -0.34 -27.85 5.04
C GLU A 52 0.95 -27.09 4.74
N HIS A 53 0.87 -25.78 4.48
CA HIS A 53 2.00 -24.98 3.97
C HIS A 53 2.31 -23.74 4.83
N GLY A 54 1.43 -23.40 5.78
CA GLY A 54 1.51 -22.19 6.60
C GLY A 54 2.82 -22.01 7.36
N PRO A 55 3.32 -23.02 8.11
CA PRO A 55 4.55 -22.90 8.88
C PRO A 55 5.79 -22.66 8.00
N GLU A 56 5.88 -23.35 6.86
CA GLU A 56 7.01 -23.22 5.93
C GLU A 56 7.04 -21.83 5.29
N VAL A 57 5.86 -21.32 4.91
CA VAL A 57 5.72 -19.99 4.30
C VAL A 57 6.03 -18.91 5.32
N GLN A 58 5.54 -19.03 6.55
CA GLN A 58 5.84 -18.08 7.62
C GLN A 58 7.35 -18.04 7.93
N GLN A 59 8.02 -19.19 7.94
CA GLN A 59 9.48 -19.28 8.11
C GLN A 59 10.26 -18.69 6.92
N LEU A 60 9.76 -18.82 5.71
CA LEU A 60 10.38 -18.20 4.53
C LEU A 60 10.26 -16.67 4.60
N LEU A 61 9.06 -16.17 4.90
CA LEU A 61 8.75 -14.74 4.93
C LEU A 61 9.49 -14.02 6.06
N SER A 62 9.55 -14.61 7.25
CA SER A 62 10.33 -14.08 8.39
C SER A 62 11.83 -13.98 8.09
N ARG A 63 12.41 -14.99 7.43
CA ARG A 63 13.82 -14.93 6.99
C ARG A 63 14.06 -13.81 5.99
N VAL A 64 13.13 -13.59 5.07
CA VAL A 64 13.22 -12.50 4.09
C VAL A 64 13.13 -11.14 4.76
N ALA A 65 12.20 -10.97 5.70
CA ALA A 65 12.07 -9.74 6.48
C ALA A 65 13.36 -9.40 7.24
N GLN A 66 14.02 -10.41 7.81
CA GLN A 66 15.31 -10.24 8.50
C GLN A 66 16.49 -9.97 7.56
N THR A 67 16.45 -10.50 6.33
CA THR A 67 17.53 -10.35 5.34
C THR A 67 17.45 -9.02 4.59
N HIS A 68 16.25 -8.44 4.47
CA HIS A 68 16.01 -7.19 3.76
C HIS A 68 15.39 -6.10 4.67
N PRO A 69 16.09 -5.66 5.73
CA PRO A 69 15.67 -4.50 6.49
C PRO A 69 15.84 -3.26 5.62
N GLY A 70 14.74 -2.74 5.08
CA GLY A 70 14.75 -1.52 4.27
C GLY A 70 14.86 -1.77 2.78
N TYR A 71 13.97 -2.60 2.22
CA TYR A 71 13.70 -2.61 0.78
C TYR A 71 13.29 -1.19 0.34
N SER A 72 14.30 -0.41 -0.04
CA SER A 72 14.16 0.96 -0.49
C SER A 72 13.81 0.87 -1.96
N LEU A 73 12.51 0.93 -2.27
CA LEU A 73 12.06 1.13 -3.64
C LEU A 73 12.77 2.38 -4.19
N PRO A 74 13.32 2.33 -5.42
CA PRO A 74 13.98 3.47 -6.01
C PRO A 74 13.07 4.69 -5.93
N GLU A 75 13.55 5.79 -5.34
CA GLU A 75 12.87 7.07 -5.49
C GLU A 75 12.84 7.40 -6.97
N VAL A 76 11.64 7.48 -7.56
CA VAL A 76 11.47 7.91 -8.94
C VAL A 76 11.83 9.41 -8.98
N PRO A 77 12.97 9.81 -9.57
CA PRO A 77 13.36 11.21 -9.64
C PRO A 77 12.51 11.87 -10.73
N GLY A 78 11.66 12.82 -10.34
CA GLY A 78 10.85 13.55 -11.31
C GLY A 78 9.68 14.36 -10.74
N HIS A 79 9.36 14.22 -9.45
CA HIS A 79 8.16 14.86 -8.91
C HIS A 79 8.46 16.18 -8.20
N ALA A 80 8.67 17.24 -8.99
CA ALA A 80 8.44 18.58 -8.48
C ALA A 80 6.92 18.72 -8.25
N PRO A 81 6.45 18.94 -7.01
CA PRO A 81 5.02 19.14 -6.75
C PRO A 81 4.60 20.41 -7.48
N ASN A 82 3.89 20.24 -8.61
CA ASN A 82 3.34 21.38 -9.33
C ASN A 82 2.18 21.93 -8.51
N ARG A 83 2.49 22.86 -7.59
CA ARG A 83 1.52 23.51 -6.68
C ARG A 83 0.32 24.07 -7.42
N GLN A 84 0.48 24.48 -8.67
CA GLN A 84 -0.59 25.03 -9.50
C GLN A 84 -1.60 23.95 -9.93
N LEU A 85 -1.13 22.72 -10.18
CA LEU A 85 -1.98 21.57 -10.52
C LEU A 85 -2.72 21.05 -9.28
N GLN A 86 -2.05 21.02 -8.12
CA GLN A 86 -2.69 20.74 -6.83
C GLN A 86 -3.77 21.78 -6.50
N GLN A 87 -3.52 23.07 -6.72
CA GLN A 87 -4.52 24.14 -6.49
C GLN A 87 -5.70 24.09 -7.46
N MET A 88 -5.53 23.58 -8.67
CA MET A 88 -6.64 23.36 -9.61
C MET A 88 -7.48 22.15 -9.21
N MET A 89 -6.87 21.06 -8.74
CA MET A 89 -7.58 19.88 -8.22
C MET A 89 -8.31 20.15 -6.90
N SER A 90 -7.80 21.04 -6.04
CA SER A 90 -8.48 21.47 -4.80
C SER A 90 -9.72 22.31 -5.02
N ARG A 91 -10.05 22.70 -6.25
CA ARG A 91 -11.26 23.47 -6.59
C ARG A 91 -12.45 22.61 -7.00
N GLU A 92 -12.24 21.31 -7.22
CA GLU A 92 -13.28 20.35 -7.62
C GLU A 92 -13.30 19.17 -6.65
N ASP A 93 -13.63 19.41 -5.38
CA ASP A 93 -14.03 18.35 -4.45
C ASP A 93 -15.42 17.84 -4.83
N SER A 94 -15.50 17.06 -5.91
CA SER A 94 -16.72 16.33 -6.23
C SER A 94 -16.92 15.20 -5.21
N PRO A 95 -18.17 14.88 -4.83
CA PRO A 95 -18.45 13.81 -3.87
C PRO A 95 -17.91 12.46 -4.35
N GLU A 96 -17.82 12.24 -5.67
CA GLU A 96 -17.24 11.05 -6.28
C GLU A 96 -15.73 10.94 -6.04
N LEU A 97 -14.99 12.04 -6.18
CA LEU A 97 -13.54 12.08 -5.90
C LEU A 97 -13.27 11.86 -4.41
N MET A 98 -14.09 12.42 -3.52
CA MET A 98 -13.99 12.17 -2.08
C MET A 98 -14.23 10.69 -1.75
N ALA A 99 -15.28 10.08 -2.32
CA ALA A 99 -15.59 8.66 -2.12
C ALA A 99 -14.46 7.75 -2.64
N LEU A 100 -13.90 8.07 -3.81
CA LEU A 100 -12.78 7.32 -4.39
C LEU A 100 -11.52 7.43 -3.52
N ARG A 101 -11.24 8.62 -2.99
CA ARG A 101 -10.14 8.84 -2.06
C ARG A 101 -10.33 8.07 -0.75
N GLN A 102 -11.55 8.05 -0.20
CA GLN A 102 -11.87 7.27 0.99
C GLN A 102 -11.69 5.76 0.74
N ALA A 103 -12.22 5.25 -0.37
CA ALA A 103 -12.07 3.85 -0.75
C ALA A 103 -10.59 3.46 -0.90
N THR A 104 -9.78 4.30 -1.56
CA THR A 104 -8.34 4.09 -1.70
C THR A 104 -7.67 4.06 -0.33
N SER A 105 -7.99 5.01 0.57
CA SER A 105 -7.42 5.03 1.93
C SER A 105 -7.78 3.79 2.75
N ALA A 106 -9.00 3.26 2.59
CA ALA A 106 -9.44 2.05 3.27
C ALA A 106 -8.63 0.82 2.81
N LEU A 107 -8.38 0.70 1.50
CA LEU A 107 -7.56 -0.38 0.93
C LEU A 107 -6.10 -0.31 1.41
N LEU A 108 -5.52 0.89 1.48
CA LEU A 108 -4.16 1.08 2.01
C LEU A 108 -4.08 0.69 3.50
N ARG A 109 -5.06 1.09 4.32
CA ARG A 109 -5.13 0.66 5.73
C ARG A 109 -5.31 -0.86 5.88
N ALA A 110 -6.20 -1.47 5.10
CA ALA A 110 -6.40 -2.92 5.11
C ALA A 110 -5.09 -3.67 4.78
N SER A 111 -4.35 -3.16 3.79
CA SER A 111 -3.05 -3.72 3.40
C SER A 111 -2.00 -3.63 4.51
N TRP A 112 -1.95 -2.50 5.24
CA TRP A 112 -1.09 -2.38 6.42
C TRP A 112 -1.44 -3.41 7.50
N TYR A 113 -2.72 -3.56 7.83
CA TYR A 113 -3.15 -4.57 8.81
C TYR A 113 -2.83 -6.00 8.38
N LEU A 114 -2.96 -6.31 7.08
CA LEU A 114 -2.53 -7.62 6.57
C LEU A 114 -1.03 -7.85 6.77
N LEU A 115 -0.18 -6.85 6.54
CA LEU A 115 1.25 -6.96 6.80
C LEU A 115 1.54 -7.17 8.30
N GLU A 116 0.89 -6.40 9.17
CA GLU A 116 1.03 -6.50 10.62
C GLU A 116 0.60 -7.88 11.15
N THR A 117 -0.56 -8.40 10.69
CA THR A 117 -1.03 -9.73 11.10
C THR A 117 -0.12 -10.88 10.64
N MET A 118 0.64 -10.66 9.56
CA MET A 118 1.65 -11.61 9.07
C MET A 118 3.03 -11.41 9.73
N GLY A 119 3.22 -10.39 10.57
CA GLY A 119 4.52 -10.02 11.15
C GLY A 119 5.51 -9.45 10.13
N LEU A 120 5.00 -8.78 9.11
CA LEU A 120 5.73 -8.23 7.96
C LEU A 120 5.67 -6.70 7.89
N GLU A 121 5.28 -6.02 8.96
CA GLU A 121 5.17 -4.56 9.05
C GLU A 121 6.50 -3.85 8.73
N SER A 122 7.64 -4.48 9.03
CA SER A 122 8.97 -3.94 8.73
C SER A 122 9.28 -3.86 7.23
N LEU A 123 8.53 -4.60 6.40
CA LEU A 123 8.63 -4.58 4.94
C LEU A 123 7.67 -3.57 4.28
N ALA A 124 6.78 -2.96 5.06
CA ALA A 124 5.82 -2.01 4.53
C ALA A 124 6.54 -0.80 3.88
N PRO A 125 6.13 -0.35 2.68
CA PRO A 125 6.72 0.82 2.06
C PRO A 125 6.55 2.07 2.93
N SER A 126 7.58 2.92 3.04
CA SER A 126 7.50 4.13 3.87
C SER A 126 6.37 5.07 3.42
N ARG A 127 6.06 5.12 2.12
CA ARG A 127 4.95 5.91 1.58
C ARG A 127 3.59 5.38 2.01
N LEU A 128 3.45 4.07 2.26
CA LEU A 128 2.21 3.49 2.78
C LEU A 128 1.91 4.03 4.17
N HIS A 129 2.92 4.09 5.04
CA HIS A 129 2.78 4.66 6.37
C HIS A 129 2.37 6.15 6.31
N GLN A 130 3.08 6.94 5.49
CA GLN A 130 2.77 8.36 5.29
C GLN A 130 1.37 8.60 4.70
N ALA A 131 0.92 7.74 3.78
CA ALA A 131 -0.42 7.82 3.20
C ALA A 131 -1.51 7.54 4.24
N ILE A 132 -1.29 6.57 5.14
CA ILE A 132 -2.21 6.25 6.23
C ILE A 132 -2.30 7.41 7.22
N GLU A 133 -1.15 7.94 7.68
CA GLU A 133 -1.08 9.10 8.59
C GLU A 133 -1.75 10.34 8.00
N LYS A 134 -1.55 10.61 6.71
CA LYS A 134 -2.26 11.70 6.03
C LYS A 134 -3.76 11.46 5.93
N SER A 135 -4.19 10.21 5.69
CA SER A 135 -5.61 9.88 5.52
C SER A 135 -6.43 10.02 6.81
N THR A 136 -5.81 9.88 7.98
CA THR A 136 -6.46 10.03 9.29
C THR A 136 -6.67 11.50 9.66
N ILE A 137 -5.77 12.40 9.23
CA ILE A 137 -5.88 13.84 9.51
C ILE A 137 -7.05 14.50 8.74
N TYR A 138 -7.36 14.04 7.53
CA TYR A 138 -8.50 14.55 6.74
C TYR A 138 -9.85 13.87 7.09
N ALA A 139 -9.86 12.88 7.98
CA ALA A 139 -11.11 12.27 8.44
C ALA A 139 -11.72 13.01 9.65
N GLU A 140 -10.96 13.89 10.30
CA GLU A 140 -11.36 14.65 11.50
C GLU A 140 -11.61 16.14 11.25
N LEU A 141 -11.52 16.61 10.00
CA LEU A 141 -11.82 17.98 9.57
C LEU A 141 -13.10 18.01 8.73
#